data_AF-X1L5A4-F1
#
_entry.id   AF-X1L5A4-F1
#
_cell.length_a   1.000
_cell.length_b   1.000
_cell.length_c   1.000
_cell.angle_alpha   90.00
_cell.angle_beta   90.00
_cell.angle_gamma   90.00
#
_symmetry.space_group_name_H-M   'P 1'
#
loop_
_entity.id
_entity.type
_entity.pdbx_description
1 polymer ?
#
loop_
_entity_poly.entity_id
_entity_poly.type
_entity_poly.pdbx_seq_one_letter_code
_entity_poly.pdbx_strand_id
1 'polypeptide(L)'
;MTLTTSNEGRDNDIQRDLVVLVKRIRRHYGRFEYVRVKTTEGNGVLHLIYRGSYIPQKWLSQQWVDIHKSWNVDIRDTQRYHCSYVVNQYLAGQSEFVRYSMTMKWVFRGFVSYWYQVKRQFGCVEGLDVWNKILHRYAVSQMQKSLSDFG
;
A
#
# COMPACT_ATOMS: atom_id res chain seq x y z
N MET A 1 -6.87 -4.48 1.73
CA MET A 1 -7.86 -4.02 0.73
C MET A 1 -7.40 -4.53 -0.61
N THR A 2 -8.28 -5.13 -1.40
CA THR A 2 -8.02 -5.66 -2.72
C THR A 2 -9.04 -5.10 -3.70
N LEU A 3 -8.57 -4.48 -4.78
CA LEU A 3 -9.38 -3.91 -5.85
C LEU A 3 -9.08 -4.69 -7.14
N THR A 4 -10.11 -5.28 -7.75
CA THR A 4 -9.94 -6.09 -8.96
C THR A 4 -10.43 -5.36 -10.21
N THR A 5 -9.77 -5.61 -11.34
CA THR A 5 -10.21 -5.21 -12.68
C THR A 5 -11.26 -6.20 -13.22
N SER A 6 -12.36 -5.73 -13.80
CA SER A 6 -13.34 -6.56 -14.50
C SER A 6 -13.02 -6.65 -16.01
N ASN A 7 -13.62 -7.61 -16.74
CA ASN A 7 -13.43 -7.77 -18.19
C ASN A 7 -13.80 -6.51 -19.02
N GLU A 8 -14.65 -5.63 -18.48
CA GLU A 8 -15.06 -4.37 -19.12
C GLU A 8 -14.10 -3.21 -18.80
N GLY A 9 -13.35 -3.32 -17.71
CA GLY A 9 -12.32 -2.36 -17.32
C GLY A 9 -11.03 -2.64 -18.07
N ARG A 10 -10.59 -1.73 -18.95
CA ARG A 10 -9.28 -1.86 -19.60
C ARG A 10 -8.19 -1.71 -18.52
N ASP A 11 -7.24 -2.67 -18.45
CA ASP A 11 -6.11 -2.66 -17.49
C ASP A 11 -5.28 -1.35 -17.51
N ASN A 12 -5.35 -0.60 -18.61
CA ASN A 12 -4.66 0.69 -18.76
C ASN A 12 -5.21 1.81 -17.86
N ASP A 13 -6.44 1.70 -17.32
CA ASP A 13 -7.07 2.79 -16.54
C ASP A 13 -7.08 2.58 -15.02
N ILE A 14 -6.74 1.39 -14.51
CA ILE A 14 -6.86 1.07 -13.07
C ILE A 14 -6.07 2.01 -12.15
N GLN A 15 -4.95 2.55 -12.63
CA GLN A 15 -4.16 3.52 -11.86
C GLN A 15 -4.84 4.88 -11.76
N ARG A 16 -5.42 5.35 -12.86
CA ARG A 16 -6.17 6.61 -12.92
C ARG A 16 -7.39 6.50 -12.02
N ASP A 17 -8.07 5.36 -12.07
CA ASP A 17 -9.25 5.07 -11.27
C ASP A 17 -8.92 4.98 -9.79
N LEU A 18 -7.78 4.40 -9.43
CA LEU A 18 -7.28 4.46 -8.06
C LEU A 18 -7.07 5.91 -7.59
N VAL A 19 -6.53 6.80 -8.43
CA VAL A 19 -6.35 8.22 -8.05
C VAL A 19 -7.70 8.88 -7.77
N VAL A 20 -8.73 8.58 -8.58
CA VAL A 20 -10.09 9.06 -8.34
C VAL A 20 -10.66 8.50 -7.04
N LEU A 21 -10.51 7.20 -6.81
CA LEU A 21 -10.97 6.55 -5.58
C LEU A 21 -10.31 7.15 -4.34
N VAL A 22 -8.99 7.33 -4.35
CA VAL A 22 -8.24 7.95 -3.24
C VAL A 22 -8.74 9.37 -2.96
N LYS A 23 -9.07 10.16 -4.00
CA LYS A 23 -9.68 11.49 -3.80
C LYS A 23 -11.05 11.38 -3.11
N ARG A 24 -11.90 10.43 -3.50
CA ARG A 24 -13.22 10.22 -2.88
C ARG A 24 -13.09 9.77 -1.43
N ILE A 25 -12.21 8.80 -1.16
CA ILE A 25 -11.92 8.33 0.19
C ILE A 25 -11.45 9.51 1.06
N ARG A 26 -10.53 10.33 0.55
CA ARG A 26 -9.99 11.46 1.33
C ARG A 26 -11.02 12.53 1.66
N ARG A 27 -11.98 12.76 0.77
CA ARG A 27 -13.10 13.68 1.03
C ARG A 27 -14.08 13.16 2.07
N HIS A 28 -14.33 11.84 2.08
CA HIS A 28 -15.37 11.25 2.93
C HIS A 28 -14.84 10.76 4.28
N TYR A 29 -13.64 10.18 4.31
CA TYR A 29 -13.04 9.53 5.49
C TYR A 29 -11.77 10.22 5.99
N GLY A 30 -11.31 11.28 5.32
CA GLY A 30 -10.11 12.03 5.74
C GLY A 30 -8.80 11.35 5.33
N ARG A 31 -7.84 11.26 6.25
CA ARG A 31 -6.48 10.81 5.92
C ARG A 31 -6.49 9.36 5.38
N PHE A 32 -5.82 9.17 4.24
CA PHE A 32 -5.66 7.85 3.61
C PHE A 32 -4.25 7.75 3.01
N GLU A 33 -3.37 7.06 3.73
CA GLU A 33 -2.02 6.73 3.30
C GLU A 33 -1.95 5.24 3.02
N TYR A 34 -1.31 4.82 1.94
CA TYR A 34 -1.26 3.40 1.56
C TYR A 34 0.07 3.03 0.91
N VAL A 35 0.35 1.73 0.94
CA VAL A 35 1.24 1.03 0.00
C VAL A 35 0.38 0.10 -0.84
N ARG A 36 0.69 0.01 -2.13
CA ARG A 36 -0.01 -0.88 -3.06
C ARG A 36 0.94 -1.73 -3.87
N VAL A 37 0.45 -2.89 -4.29
CA VAL A 37 1.08 -3.79 -5.25
C VAL A 37 0.12 -3.97 -6.44
N LYS A 38 0.65 -3.85 -7.66
CA LYS A 38 -0.03 -4.29 -8.89
C LYS A 38 0.48 -5.69 -9.24
N THR A 39 -0.43 -6.62 -9.45
CA THR A 39 -0.15 -7.97 -9.95
C THR A 39 -0.73 -8.16 -11.35
N THR A 40 -0.28 -9.18 -12.07
CA THR A 40 -0.87 -9.64 -13.34
C THR A 40 -2.03 -10.62 -13.15
N GLU A 41 -2.46 -10.86 -11.91
CA GLU A 41 -3.57 -11.76 -11.60
C GLU A 41 -4.84 -11.34 -12.37
N GLY A 42 -5.46 -12.25 -13.13
CA GLY A 42 -6.65 -11.97 -13.94
C GLY A 42 -6.44 -10.83 -14.95
N ASN A 43 -7.28 -9.78 -14.88
CA ASN A 43 -7.14 -8.55 -15.69
C ASN A 43 -6.32 -7.45 -14.97
N GLY A 44 -5.51 -7.84 -13.99
CA GLY A 44 -4.81 -6.95 -13.08
C GLY A 44 -5.57 -6.77 -11.76
N VAL A 45 -4.83 -6.80 -10.66
CA VAL A 45 -5.36 -6.56 -9.31
C VAL A 45 -4.47 -5.57 -8.57
N LEU A 46 -5.09 -4.73 -7.75
CA LEU A 46 -4.40 -3.87 -6.80
C LEU A 46 -4.63 -4.37 -5.38
N HIS A 47 -3.55 -4.76 -4.70
CA HIS A 47 -3.55 -5.02 -3.27
C HIS A 47 -3.02 -3.82 -2.53
N LEU A 48 -3.77 -3.34 -1.54
CA LEU A 48 -3.45 -2.17 -0.72
C LEU A 48 -3.44 -2.52 0.76
N ILE A 49 -2.40 -2.05 1.44
CA ILE A 49 -2.38 -1.87 2.90
C ILE A 49 -2.45 -0.37 3.14
N TYR A 50 -3.36 0.08 4.01
CA TYR A 50 -3.57 1.50 4.25
C TYR A 50 -3.64 1.85 5.74
N ARG A 51 -3.40 3.13 6.03
CA ARG A 51 -3.57 3.78 7.32
C ARG A 51 -4.60 4.90 7.14
N GLY A 52 -5.67 4.84 7.92
CA GLY A 52 -6.80 5.76 7.88
C GLY A 52 -7.99 5.16 8.62
N SER A 53 -9.12 5.86 8.60
CA SER A 53 -10.39 5.34 9.13
C SER A 53 -10.83 4.10 8.36
N TYR A 54 -11.48 3.15 9.05
CA TYR A 54 -12.08 1.99 8.40
C TYR A 54 -13.12 2.43 7.37
N ILE A 55 -13.03 1.86 6.17
CA ILE A 55 -13.95 2.16 5.06
C ILE A 55 -14.93 0.99 4.93
N PRO A 56 -16.25 1.20 5.06
CA PRO A 56 -17.24 0.16 4.85
C PRO A 56 -17.13 -0.47 3.45
N GLN A 57 -17.08 -1.80 3.38
CA GLN A 57 -16.97 -2.54 2.12
C GLN A 57 -18.05 -2.14 1.11
N LYS A 58 -19.31 -2.04 1.55
CA LYS A 58 -20.42 -1.63 0.68
C LYS A 58 -20.18 -0.28 0.01
N TRP A 59 -19.70 0.71 0.77
CA TRP A 59 -19.38 2.02 0.22
C TRP A 59 -18.25 1.93 -0.79
N LEU A 60 -17.19 1.19 -0.44
CA LEU A 60 -16.02 1.03 -1.30
C LEU A 60 -16.36 0.33 -2.63
N SER A 61 -17.11 -0.77 -2.57
CA SER A 61 -17.61 -1.48 -3.75
C SER A 61 -18.47 -0.56 -4.62
N GLN A 62 -19.37 0.24 -4.04
CA GLN A 62 -20.18 1.19 -4.80
C GLN A 62 -19.32 2.25 -5.51
N GLN A 63 -18.29 2.78 -4.85
CA GLN A 63 -17.38 3.72 -5.49
C GLN A 63 -16.56 3.08 -6.60
N TRP A 64 -16.12 1.83 -6.40
CA TRP A 64 -15.32 1.12 -7.40
C TRP A 64 -16.13 0.71 -8.63
N VAL A 65 -17.39 0.30 -8.43
CA VAL A 65 -18.34 0.10 -9.53
C VAL A 65 -18.55 1.39 -10.29
N ASP A 66 -18.76 2.51 -9.60
CA ASP A 66 -19.01 3.79 -10.29
C ASP A 66 -17.81 4.23 -11.15
N ILE A 67 -16.60 4.12 -10.61
CA ILE A 67 -15.36 4.56 -11.26
C ILE A 67 -14.89 3.57 -12.34
N HIS A 68 -14.77 2.30 -11.97
CA HIS A 68 -14.03 1.28 -12.73
C HIS A 68 -14.94 0.18 -13.31
N LYS A 69 -16.27 0.27 -13.08
CA LYS A 69 -17.26 -0.71 -13.55
C LYS A 69 -16.94 -2.16 -13.11
N SER A 70 -16.30 -2.30 -11.95
CA SER A 70 -15.98 -3.58 -11.33
C SER A 70 -16.57 -3.65 -9.93
N TRP A 71 -17.30 -4.72 -9.64
CA TRP A 71 -17.99 -4.92 -8.37
C TRP A 71 -17.12 -5.59 -7.31
N ASN A 72 -16.08 -6.31 -7.73
CA ASN A 72 -15.34 -7.18 -6.85
C ASN A 72 -14.24 -6.42 -6.09
N VAL A 73 -14.56 -6.06 -4.86
CA VAL A 73 -13.67 -5.41 -3.89
C VAL A 73 -13.75 -6.16 -2.57
N ASP A 74 -12.59 -6.49 -2.01
CA ASP A 74 -12.45 -7.07 -0.67
C ASP A 74 -11.73 -6.08 0.24
N ILE A 75 -12.32 -5.77 1.39
CA ILE A 75 -11.66 -5.00 2.44
C ILE A 75 -11.84 -5.71 3.76
N ARG A 76 -10.73 -5.82 4.49
CA ARG A 76 -10.67 -6.45 5.80
C ARG A 76 -10.02 -5.48 6.75
N ASP A 77 -10.53 -5.43 7.97
CA ASP A 77 -9.76 -4.86 9.06
C ASP A 77 -8.59 -5.81 9.36
N THR A 78 -7.39 -5.26 9.44
CA THR A 78 -6.17 -6.07 9.49
C THR A 78 -5.43 -5.83 10.80
N GLN A 79 -5.34 -6.88 11.61
CA GLN A 79 -4.34 -6.96 12.67
C GLN A 79 -2.93 -7.12 12.08
N ARG A 80 -1.90 -6.85 12.89
CA ARG A 80 -0.48 -6.77 12.46
C ARG A 80 0.01 -7.98 11.63
N TYR A 81 -0.47 -9.18 11.94
CA TYR A 81 -0.10 -10.41 11.23
C TYR A 81 -0.65 -10.48 9.80
N HIS A 82 -1.81 -9.87 9.52
CA HIS A 82 -2.36 -9.79 8.17
C HIS A 82 -1.54 -8.87 7.26
N CYS A 83 -0.88 -7.84 7.81
CA CYS A 83 0.03 -6.99 7.03
C CYS A 83 1.26 -7.78 6.56
N SER A 84 1.85 -8.60 7.44
CA SER A 84 2.94 -9.51 7.08
C SER A 84 2.50 -10.55 6.04
N TYR A 85 1.28 -11.06 6.16
CA TYR A 85 0.70 -11.97 5.17
C TYR A 85 0.55 -11.31 3.79
N VAL A 86 -0.03 -10.11 3.70
CA VAL A 86 -0.16 -9.39 2.42
C VAL A 86 1.20 -9.06 1.81
N VAL A 87 2.17 -8.67 2.64
CA VAL A 87 3.56 -8.45 2.18
C VAL A 87 4.16 -9.75 1.65
N ASN A 88 4.04 -10.85 2.39
CA ASN A 88 4.58 -12.13 1.95
C ASN A 88 3.86 -12.64 0.69
N GLN A 89 2.54 -12.58 0.64
CA GLN A 89 1.74 -13.10 -0.47
C GLN A 89 1.99 -12.35 -1.79
N TYR A 90 2.15 -11.02 -1.74
CA TYR A 90 2.20 -10.18 -2.95
C TYR A 90 3.55 -9.53 -3.23
N LEU A 91 4.51 -9.57 -2.29
CA LEU A 91 5.87 -9.05 -2.48
C LEU A 91 6.94 -10.13 -2.43
N ALA A 92 6.71 -11.27 -1.76
CA ALA A 92 7.71 -12.33 -1.61
C ALA A 92 7.26 -13.61 -2.32
N GLY A 93 7.96 -14.00 -3.39
CA GLY A 93 7.76 -15.32 -4.02
C GLY A 93 6.65 -15.42 -5.06
N GLN A 94 6.26 -14.32 -5.72
CA GLN A 94 5.32 -14.35 -6.86
C GLN A 94 6.02 -14.07 -8.21
N SER A 95 5.61 -14.81 -9.24
CA SER A 95 5.92 -14.56 -10.65
C SER A 95 5.07 -13.45 -11.29
N GLU A 96 3.98 -13.05 -10.63
CA GLU A 96 2.96 -12.13 -11.16
C GLU A 96 3.10 -10.69 -10.63
N PHE A 97 4.17 -10.40 -9.90
CA PHE A 97 4.47 -9.06 -9.42
C PHE A 97 4.82 -8.14 -10.59
N VAL A 98 4.10 -7.02 -10.73
CA VAL A 98 4.42 -5.99 -11.72
C VAL A 98 5.23 -4.87 -11.09
N ARG A 99 4.68 -4.25 -10.04
CA ARG A 99 5.29 -3.12 -9.35
C ARG A 99 4.56 -2.82 -8.05
N TYR A 100 5.26 -2.18 -7.11
CA TYR A 100 4.62 -1.53 -5.96
C TYR A 100 4.73 0.00 -6.06
N SER A 101 3.87 0.70 -5.33
CA SER A 101 4.00 2.15 -5.11
C SER A 101 3.33 2.52 -3.78
N MET A 102 3.69 3.68 -3.22
CA MET A 102 3.17 4.10 -1.93
C MET A 102 2.97 5.61 -1.88
N THR A 103 2.11 6.04 -0.97
CA THR A 103 1.97 7.46 -0.62
C THR A 103 3.23 7.98 0.09
N MET A 104 3.59 9.26 -0.13
CA MET A 104 4.81 9.84 0.42
C MET A 104 4.84 9.88 1.96
N LYS A 105 3.68 9.95 2.62
CA LYS A 105 3.57 9.92 4.08
C LYS A 105 3.44 8.50 4.66
N TRP A 106 3.60 7.47 3.82
CA TRP A 106 3.70 6.07 4.27
C TRP A 106 5.03 5.80 4.97
N VAL A 107 6.10 6.35 4.40
CA VAL A 107 7.49 6.27 4.87
C VAL A 107 7.96 7.62 5.42
N PHE A 108 9.12 7.63 6.07
CA PHE A 108 9.73 8.89 6.52
C PHE A 108 10.19 9.74 5.33
N ARG A 109 10.22 11.06 5.54
CA ARG A 109 10.69 12.01 4.55
C ARG A 109 12.17 11.71 4.21
N GLY A 110 12.47 11.61 2.92
CA GLY A 110 13.82 11.32 2.43
C GLY A 110 14.14 9.83 2.27
N PHE A 111 13.20 8.92 2.56
CA PHE A 111 13.36 7.46 2.43
C PHE A 111 14.13 7.03 1.17
N VAL A 112 13.67 7.46 0.00
CA VAL A 112 14.29 7.10 -1.29
C VAL A 112 15.74 7.63 -1.39
N SER A 113 15.97 8.88 -0.98
CA SER A 113 17.31 9.48 -0.99
C SER A 113 18.28 8.75 -0.05
N TYR A 114 17.82 8.42 1.16
CA TYR A 114 18.62 7.65 2.12
C TYR A 114 18.97 6.27 1.56
N TRP A 115 18.04 5.58 0.91
CA TRP A 115 18.34 4.30 0.27
C TRP A 115 19.43 4.42 -0.80
N TYR A 116 19.36 5.45 -1.66
CA TYR A 116 20.42 5.69 -2.65
C TYR A 116 21.78 5.99 -2.01
N GLN A 117 21.81 6.74 -0.90
CA GLN A 117 23.05 7.02 -0.17
C GLN A 117 23.64 5.73 0.42
N VAL A 118 22.81 4.90 1.04
CA VAL A 118 23.21 3.61 1.60
C VAL A 118 23.77 2.69 0.52
N LYS A 119 23.07 2.52 -0.61
CA LYS A 119 23.57 1.73 -1.73
C LYS A 119 24.88 2.26 -2.31
N ARG A 120 25.02 3.59 -2.43
CA ARG A 120 26.24 4.21 -2.95
C ARG A 120 27.43 3.97 -2.04
N GLN A 121 27.21 3.92 -0.73
CA GLN A 121 28.28 3.78 0.26
C GLN A 121 28.64 2.31 0.56
N PHE A 122 27.65 1.42 0.60
CA PHE A 122 27.83 0.04 1.09
C PHE A 122 27.53 -1.02 0.02
N GLY A 123 27.15 -0.65 -1.20
CA GLY A 123 26.69 -1.61 -2.19
C GLY A 123 25.29 -2.16 -1.88
N CYS A 124 24.83 -3.14 -2.66
CA CYS A 124 23.47 -3.66 -2.52
C CYS A 124 23.32 -4.65 -1.35
N VAL A 125 24.29 -5.54 -1.13
CA VAL A 125 24.16 -6.63 -0.15
C VAL A 125 24.33 -6.08 1.27
N GLU A 126 25.47 -5.48 1.57
CA GLU A 126 25.74 -4.87 2.87
C GLU A 126 24.84 -3.65 3.12
N GLY A 127 24.49 -2.93 2.05
CA GLY A 127 23.52 -1.84 2.12
C GLY A 127 22.13 -2.29 2.58
N LEU A 128 21.69 -3.50 2.25
CA LEU A 128 20.41 -4.03 2.74
C LEU A 128 20.42 -4.22 4.26
N ASP A 129 21.52 -4.71 4.83
CA ASP A 129 21.63 -4.89 6.28
C ASP A 129 21.63 -3.55 7.03
N VAL A 130 22.37 -2.56 6.50
CA VAL A 130 22.35 -1.18 7.02
C VAL A 130 20.94 -0.60 6.91
N TRP A 131 20.28 -0.81 5.78
CA TRP A 131 18.92 -0.34 5.54
C TRP A 131 17.92 -0.95 6.54
N ASN A 132 17.98 -2.26 6.76
CA ASN A 132 17.13 -2.96 7.71
C ASN A 132 17.29 -2.40 9.14
N LYS A 133 18.52 -2.10 9.57
CA LYS A 133 18.78 -1.46 10.87
C LYS A 133 18.16 -0.07 10.97
N ILE A 134 18.27 0.75 9.92
CA ILE A 134 17.65 2.08 9.85
C ILE A 134 16.13 1.97 9.96
N LEU A 135 15.52 1.09 9.18
CA LEU A 135 14.08 0.87 9.19
C LEU A 135 13.57 0.38 10.55
N HIS A 136 14.29 -0.56 11.16
CA HIS A 136 13.95 -1.09 12.48
C HIS A 136 13.96 0.02 13.54
N ARG A 137 15.02 0.83 13.58
CA ARG A 137 15.13 1.96 14.51
C ARG A 137 14.02 2.99 14.30
N TYR A 138 13.70 3.30 13.04
CA TYR A 138 12.59 4.19 12.72
C TYR A 138 11.25 3.63 13.21
N ALA A 139 10.95 2.36 12.93
CA ALA A 139 9.69 1.72 13.33
C ALA A 139 9.50 1.74 14.85
N VAL A 140 10.54 1.40 15.62
CA VAL A 140 10.51 1.47 17.09
C VAL A 140 10.22 2.90 17.58
N SER A 141 10.87 3.91 16.99
CA SER A 141 10.64 5.31 17.38
C SER A 141 9.20 5.79 17.13
N GLN A 142 8.55 5.29 16.07
CA GLN A 142 7.15 5.64 15.77
C GLN A 142 6.18 4.97 16.74
N MET A 143 6.44 3.72 17.13
CA MET A 143 5.64 3.03 18.15
C MET A 143 5.70 3.73 19.50
N GLN A 144 6.89 4.16 19.92
CA GLN A 144 7.07 4.89 21.18
C GLN A 144 6.28 6.20 21.20
N LYS A 145 6.31 6.96 20.11
CA LYS A 145 5.53 8.21 19.97
C LYS A 145 4.02 7.96 20.02
N SER A 146 3.54 6.92 19.34
CA SER A 146 2.11 6.61 19.37
C SER A 146 1.65 6.21 20.77
N LEU A 147 2.47 5.56 21.59
CA LEU A 147 2.12 5.18 22.96
C LEU A 147 2.12 6.39 23.92
N SER A 148 3.00 7.37 23.71
CA SER A 148 3.03 8.60 24.51
C SER A 148 1.86 9.54 24.22
N ASP A 149 1.24 9.46 23.04
CA ASP A 149 0.07 10.28 22.67
C ASP A 149 -1.25 9.75 23.29
N PHE A 150 -1.22 8.60 23.99
CA PHE A 150 -2.36 7.99 24.69
C PHE A 150 -2.25 8.05 26.23
N GLY A 151 -1.19 8.66 26.79
CA GLY A 151 -1.00 8.88 28.22
C GLY A 151 -1.21 10.33 28.60
#